data_AF-A0A402AJX8-F1
#
_entry.id   AF-A0A402AJX8-F1
#
_cell.length_a   1.000
_cell.length_b   1.000
_cell.length_c   1.000
_cell.angle_alpha   90.00
_cell.angle_beta   90.00
_cell.angle_gamma   90.00
#
_symmetry.space_group_name_H-M   'P 1'
#
loop_
_entity.id
_entity.type
_entity.pdbx_description
1 polymer ?
#
loop_
_entity_poly.entity_id
_entity_poly.type
_entity_poly.pdbx_seq_one_letter_code
_entity_poly.pdbx_strand_id
1 'polypeptide(L)'
;MIAIGIEPHKLHEAAHNAHNIYVVLSQELIRLQSLNNNLHHTFGGTSVANFEAHFAEWIVALTCLSNDLQLCSRSLERIATLADTQIDELRILLNTTH
;
A
#
# COMPACT_ATOMS: atom_id res chain seq x y z
N MET A 1 -5.35 25.76 8.99
CA MET A 1 -6.34 25.00 8.22
C MET A 1 -5.69 24.60 6.91
N ILE A 2 -5.33 23.33 6.72
CA ILE A 2 -4.84 22.85 5.42
C ILE A 2 -6.10 22.58 4.60
N ALA A 3 -6.42 23.47 3.66
CA ALA A 3 -7.51 23.23 2.72
C ALA A 3 -7.05 22.13 1.76
N ILE A 4 -7.41 20.89 2.08
CA ILE A 4 -7.23 19.78 1.14
C ILE A 4 -8.31 19.98 0.09
N GLY A 5 -7.93 20.38 -1.12
CA GLY A 5 -8.86 20.60 -2.25
C GLY A 5 -9.48 19.31 -2.80
N ILE A 6 -9.44 18.21 -2.04
CA ILE A 6 -9.92 16.88 -2.41
C ILE A 6 -11.00 16.50 -1.39
N GLU A 7 -12.13 16.01 -1.88
CA GLU A 7 -13.23 15.54 -1.04
C GLU A 7 -12.81 14.29 -0.23
N PRO A 8 -13.14 14.20 1.07
CA PRO A 8 -12.71 13.10 1.93
C PRO A 8 -13.01 11.69 1.38
N HIS A 9 -14.19 11.50 0.77
CA HIS A 9 -14.56 10.21 0.19
C HIS A 9 -13.61 9.76 -0.93
N LYS A 10 -13.04 10.68 -1.71
CA LYS A 10 -12.03 10.37 -2.74
C LYS A 10 -10.70 9.95 -2.12
N LEU A 11 -10.37 10.50 -0.95
CA LEU A 11 -9.18 10.10 -0.20
C LEU A 11 -9.35 8.70 0.39
N HIS A 12 -10.54 8.38 0.93
CA HIS A 12 -10.88 7.02 1.37
C HIS A 12 -10.83 6.01 0.21
N GLU A 13 -11.39 6.36 -0.96
CA GLU A 13 -11.31 5.51 -2.14
C GLU A 13 -9.86 5.26 -2.58
N ALA A 14 -9.03 6.31 -2.61
CA ALA A 14 -7.61 6.18 -2.91
C ALA A 14 -6.86 5.34 -1.87
N ALA A 15 -7.16 5.52 -0.57
CA ALA A 15 -6.59 4.73 0.51
C ALA A 15 -6.93 3.23 0.38
N HIS A 16 -8.20 2.94 0.05
CA HIS A 16 -8.70 1.58 -0.19
C HIS A 16 -8.04 0.95 -1.42
N ASN A 17 -7.93 1.68 -2.53
CA ASN A 17 -7.27 1.21 -3.73
C ASN A 17 -5.78 0.90 -3.48
N ALA A 18 -5.06 1.79 -2.78
CA ALA A 18 -3.68 1.55 -2.39
C ALA A 18 -3.54 0.32 -1.48
N HIS A 19 -4.48 0.11 -0.55
CA HIS A 19 -4.54 -1.07 0.30
C HIS A 19 -4.72 -2.37 -0.52
N ASN A 20 -5.66 -2.37 -1.46
CA ASN A 20 -5.93 -3.55 -2.29
C ASN A 20 -4.71 -3.94 -3.12
N ILE A 21 -4.01 -2.95 -3.71
CA ILE A 21 -2.77 -3.20 -4.45
C ILE A 21 -1.69 -3.77 -3.52
N TYR A 22 -1.53 -3.20 -2.33
CA TYR A 22 -0.61 -3.71 -1.30
C TYR A 22 -0.90 -5.18 -0.95
N VAL A 23 -2.17 -5.55 -0.75
CA VAL A 23 -2.56 -6.91 -0.39
C VAL A 23 -2.20 -7.88 -1.52
N VAL A 24 -2.56 -7.56 -2.76
CA VAL A 24 -2.26 -8.40 -3.93
C VAL A 24 -0.75 -8.55 -4.12
N LEU A 25 0.00 -7.45 -4.03
CA LEU A 25 1.47 -7.47 -4.17
C LEU A 25 2.14 -8.31 -3.08
N SER A 26 1.66 -8.22 -1.84
CA SER A 26 2.17 -9.01 -0.72
C SER A 26 1.92 -10.51 -0.89
N GLN A 27 0.76 -10.89 -1.41
CA GLN A 27 0.45 -12.30 -1.71
C GLN A 27 1.33 -12.84 -2.84
N GLU A 28 1.52 -12.05 -3.91
CA GLU A 28 2.39 -12.45 -5.03
C GLU A 28 3.87 -12.54 -4.61
N LEU A 29 4.35 -11.65 -3.73
CA LEU A 29 5.69 -11.74 -3.16
C LEU A 29 5.93 -13.07 -2.43
N ILE A 30 4.98 -13.49 -1.59
CA ILE A 30 5.04 -14.77 -0.86
C ILE A 30 5.06 -15.94 -1.87
N ARG A 31 4.20 -15.88 -2.90
CA ARG A 31 4.13 -16.91 -3.94
C ARG A 31 5.44 -17.02 -4.72
N LEU A 32 6.02 -15.89 -5.13
CA LEU A 32 7.29 -15.83 -5.84
C LEU A 32 8.43 -16.40 -5.00
N GLN A 33 8.51 -16.04 -3.71
CA GLN A 33 9.53 -16.58 -2.80
C GLN A 33 9.42 -18.10 -2.66
N SER A 34 8.20 -18.62 -2.53
CA SER A 34 7.96 -20.07 -2.49
C SER A 34 8.41 -20.76 -3.79
N LEU A 35 8.10 -20.17 -4.95
CA LEU A 35 8.54 -20.69 -6.25
C LEU A 35 10.07 -20.67 -6.40
N ASN A 36 10.73 -19.60 -5.96
CA ASN A 36 12.20 -19.53 -6.00
C ASN A 36 12.85 -20.59 -5.11
N ASN A 37 12.30 -20.83 -3.92
CA ASN A 37 12.78 -21.89 -3.03
C ASN A 37 12.62 -23.28 -3.69
N ASN A 38 11.50 -23.53 -4.36
CA ASN A 38 11.29 -24.78 -5.10
C ASN A 38 12.28 -24.93 -6.26
N LEU A 39 12.58 -23.83 -6.97
CA LEU A 39 13.54 -23.81 -8.06
C LEU A 39 14.96 -24.12 -7.55
N HIS A 40 15.36 -23.48 -6.44
CA HIS A 40 16.61 -23.77 -5.74
C HIS A 40 16.73 -25.24 -5.34
N HIS A 41 15.68 -25.82 -4.75
CA HIS A 41 15.68 -27.22 -4.35
C HIS A 41 15.74 -28.19 -5.54
N THR A 42 15.12 -27.84 -6.68
CA THR A 42 15.01 -28.73 -7.85
C THR A 42 16.26 -28.69 -8.73
N PHE A 43 16.85 -27.50 -8.90
CA PHE A 43 17.92 -27.25 -9.87
C PHE A 43 19.21 -26.71 -9.24
N GLY A 44 19.29 -26.77 -7.90
CA GLY A 44 20.34 -26.13 -7.10
C GLY A 44 21.75 -26.37 -7.61
N GLY A 45 22.57 -25.32 -7.52
CA GLY A 45 23.93 -25.29 -8.06
C GLY A 45 24.21 -24.01 -8.84
N THR A 46 25.34 -23.97 -9.54
CA THR A 46 25.78 -22.80 -10.32
C THR A 46 24.85 -22.44 -11.49
N SER A 47 23.99 -23.37 -11.93
CA SER A 47 23.01 -23.19 -13.01
C SER A 47 21.92 -22.17 -12.71
N VAL A 48 21.58 -21.95 -11.44
CA VAL A 48 20.48 -21.05 -11.02
C VAL A 48 20.94 -19.85 -10.19
N ALA A 49 22.21 -19.79 -9.81
CA ALA A 49 22.76 -18.73 -8.96
C ALA A 49 22.57 -17.31 -9.54
N ASN A 50 22.77 -17.13 -10.85
CA ASN A 50 22.56 -15.83 -11.51
C ASN A 50 21.09 -15.41 -11.49
N PHE A 51 20.18 -16.36 -11.67
CA PHE A 51 18.75 -16.11 -11.57
C PHE A 51 18.36 -15.73 -10.13
N GLU A 52 18.84 -16.47 -9.13
CA GLU A 52 18.57 -16.20 -7.71
C GLU A 52 19.09 -14.84 -7.26
N ALA A 53 20.24 -14.40 -7.77
CA ALA A 53 20.78 -13.07 -7.49
C ALA A 53 19.85 -11.96 -8.01
N HIS A 54 19.43 -12.03 -9.29
CA HIS A 54 18.49 -11.05 -9.85
C HIS A 54 17.10 -11.14 -9.21
N PHE A 55 16.65 -12.36 -8.88
CA PHE A 55 15.40 -12.58 -8.17
C PHE A 55 15.43 -11.90 -6.79
N ALA A 56 16.54 -11.99 -6.05
CA ALA A 56 16.69 -11.32 -4.76
C ALA A 56 16.58 -9.80 -4.89
N GLU A 57 17.22 -9.19 -5.91
CA GLU A 57 17.11 -7.75 -6.17
C GLU A 57 15.66 -7.32 -6.45
N TRP A 58 14.93 -8.11 -7.25
CA TRP A 58 13.52 -7.83 -7.56
C TRP A 58 12.62 -7.97 -6.35
N ILE A 59 12.83 -9.00 -5.52
CA ILE A 59 12.07 -9.19 -4.29
C ILE A 59 12.28 -8.02 -3.33
N VAL A 60 13.50 -7.50 -3.21
CA VAL A 60 13.77 -6.30 -2.39
C VAL A 60 12.99 -5.11 -2.93
N ALA A 61 13.08 -4.82 -4.23
CA ALA A 61 12.38 -3.69 -4.84
C ALA A 61 10.85 -3.79 -4.68
N LEU A 62 10.27 -4.97 -4.91
CA LEU A 62 8.84 -5.22 -4.75
C LEU A 62 8.40 -5.14 -3.29
N THR A 63 9.25 -5.56 -2.34
CA THR A 63 8.98 -5.42 -0.90
C THR A 63 8.96 -3.94 -0.49
N CYS A 64 9.92 -3.14 -0.98
CA CYS A 64 9.91 -1.69 -0.77
C CYS A 64 8.63 -1.04 -1.32
N LEU A 65 8.26 -1.36 -2.56
CA LEU A 65 7.02 -0.85 -3.16
C LEU A 65 5.77 -1.25 -2.36
N SER A 66 5.71 -2.49 -1.87
CA SER A 66 4.60 -2.96 -1.02
C SER A 66 4.51 -2.15 0.28
N ASN A 67 5.64 -1.88 0.94
CA ASN A 67 5.68 -1.05 2.13
C ASN A 67 5.24 0.39 1.85
N ASP A 68 5.68 0.98 0.74
CA ASP A 68 5.30 2.34 0.34
C ASP A 68 3.79 2.44 0.06
N LEU A 69 3.19 1.44 -0.59
CA LEU A 69 1.74 1.36 -0.79
C LEU A 69 0.97 1.25 0.51
N GLN A 70 1.46 0.46 1.46
CA GLN A 70 0.85 0.33 2.79
C GLN A 70 0.91 1.67 3.55
N LEU A 71 2.05 2.36 3.52
CA LEU A 71 2.21 3.67 4.14
C LEU A 71 1.31 4.71 3.47
N CYS A 72 1.29 4.75 2.15
CA CYS A 72 0.43 5.64 1.37
C CYS A 72 -1.05 5.45 1.73
N SER A 73 -1.52 4.20 1.75
CA SER A 73 -2.89 3.86 2.15
C SER A 73 -3.23 4.40 3.55
N ARG A 74 -2.38 4.15 4.55
CA ARG A 74 -2.60 4.65 5.93
C ARG A 74 -2.58 6.17 6.02
N SER A 75 -1.69 6.83 5.28
CA SER A 75 -1.60 8.28 5.23
C SER A 75 -2.85 8.90 4.60
N LEU A 76 -3.32 8.35 3.48
CA LEU A 76 -4.55 8.79 2.82
C LEU A 76 -5.76 8.61 3.73
N GLU A 77 -5.89 7.44 4.37
CA GLU A 77 -6.99 7.15 5.29
C GLU A 77 -7.01 8.14 6.46
N ARG A 78 -5.86 8.39 7.09
CA ARG A 78 -5.73 9.37 8.18
C ARG A 78 -6.11 10.78 7.72
N ILE A 79 -5.71 11.18 6.52
CA ILE A 79 -6.03 12.51 5.98
C ILE A 79 -7.53 12.61 5.69
N ALA A 80 -8.14 11.56 5.14
CA ALA A 80 -9.56 11.48 4.88
C ALA A 80 -10.39 11.63 6.16
N THR A 81 -10.06 10.85 7.20
CA THR A 81 -10.74 10.94 8.52
C THR A 81 -10.64 12.34 9.13
N LEU A 82 -9.47 12.99 9.00
CA LEU A 82 -9.28 14.34 9.52
C LEU A 82 -10.14 15.36 8.77
N ALA A 83 -10.27 15.20 7.45
CA ALA A 83 -11.10 16.05 6.61
C ALA A 83 -12.61 15.85 6.91
N ASP A 84 -13.06 14.60 7.12
CA ASP A 84 -14.43 14.31 7.55
C ASP A 84 -14.75 14.96 8.90
N THR A 85 -13.83 14.83 9.87
CA THR A 85 -13.99 15.43 11.20
C THR A 85 -14.17 16.94 11.10
N GLN A 86 -13.34 17.62 10.28
CA GLN A 86 -13.45 19.06 10.09
C GLN A 86 -14.77 19.47 9.41
N ILE A 87 -15.26 18.68 8.45
CA ILE A 87 -16.54 18.94 7.79
C ILE A 87 -17.70 18.77 8.77
N ASP A 88 -17.66 17.74 9.60
CA ASP A 88 -18.69 17.50 10.61
C ASP A 88 -18.71 18.59 11.69
N GLU A 89 -17.54 19.02 12.17
CA GLU A 89 -17.41 20.15 13.09
C GLU A 89 -18.01 21.43 12.50
N LEU A 90 -17.69 21.77 11.25
CA LEU A 90 -18.26 22.93 10.56
C LEU A 90 -19.77 22.82 10.41
N ARG A 91 -20.28 21.62 10.08
CA ARG A 91 -21.72 21.37 9.95
C ARG A 91 -22.45 21.57 11.28
N ILE A 92 -21.89 21.10 12.39
CA ILE A 92 -22.45 21.30 13.73
C ILE A 92 -22.49 22.79 14.07
N LEU A 93 -21.37 23.50 13.87
CA LEU A 93 -21.29 24.94 14.17
C LEU A 93 -22.34 25.75 13.41
N LEU A 94 -22.54 25.45 12.12
CA LEU A 94 -23.56 26.10 11.29
C LEU A 94 -25.00 25.82 11.78
N ASN A 95 -25.28 24.61 12.24
CA ASN A 95 -26.62 24.25 12.74
C ASN A 95 -26.91 24.81 14.14
N THR A 96 -25.88 25.13 14.93
CA THR A 96 -26.03 25.70 16.28
C THR A 96 -26.06 27.23 16.33
N THR A 97 -25.75 27.90 15.22
CA THR A 97 -25.74 29.37 15.12
C THR A 97 -27.04 29.95 14.54
N HIS A 98 -27.99 29.09 14.17
CA HIS A 98 -29.34 29.41 13.72
C HIS A 98 -30.37 29.11 14.82
#